data_AF-A0A4U8S447-F1
#
_entry.id   AF-A0A4U8S447-F1
#
_cell.length_a   1.000
_cell.length_b   1.000
_cell.length_c   1.000
_cell.angle_alpha   90.00
_cell.angle_beta   90.00
_cell.angle_gamma   90.00
#
_symmetry.space_group_name_H-M   'P 1'
#
loop_
_entity.id
_entity.type
_entity.pdbx_description
1 polymer ?
#
loop_
_entity_poly.entity_id
_entity_poly.type
_entity_poly.pdbx_seq_one_letter_code
_entity_poly.pdbx_strand_id
1 'polypeptide(L)'
;MRKQWIAHRQNDPIKTQLAYAKKGIITEEMRYIANLENLPAELIMKEVAKGRLIIPANINHHNLEPMGIGVALRTKINSNIGSSQIVEDINEEVQKLKVSIKYGADTVMDLSTGGDLDKIREAIIAASSVPIGTVPMYQILHDVKNDVLKLDIETMLNVLRKQAKQGVSYFTIHCGFLLEHMPAVSKRKMGIVSRGGSLMASWMLHYHKQNPFYEYFDEILKICQEYDVSLSLGDSLRPGCLADASDEAQFAELKVLGELAKRAYDADVQVMIEGPGHVPLNQIERNVELQKEYCNEAPFYVLGPLVTDIAAGYDHIASAIGACVAAWKGVAMLCYVTPKEHLGLPNANDVREGIIAYKIAAHAADIARGRVGARDRDDAMSDARYSFDWNKQFELALDPERAREYHDEALPQEVFKDAEFCSMCGPKFCSYKITQEIFKTYNKPQGEQTHNEALAQNS
;
A
#
# COMPACT_ATOMS: atom_id res chain seq x y z
N MET A 1 -18.57 -7.94 -13.15
CA MET A 1 -17.46 -8.29 -14.04
C MET A 1 -16.90 -9.67 -13.72
N ARG A 2 -16.18 -9.85 -12.59
CA ARG A 2 -15.44 -11.09 -12.28
C ARG A 2 -16.27 -12.37 -12.19
N LYS A 3 -17.56 -12.31 -11.82
CA LYS A 3 -18.46 -13.49 -11.79
C LYS A 3 -18.43 -14.30 -13.09
N GLN A 4 -18.37 -13.62 -14.24
CA GLN A 4 -18.31 -14.28 -15.55
C GLN A 4 -16.94 -14.94 -15.79
N TRP A 5 -15.85 -14.23 -15.48
CA TRP A 5 -14.48 -14.74 -15.63
C TRP A 5 -14.23 -16.00 -14.80
N ILE A 6 -14.73 -15.99 -13.57
CA ILE A 6 -14.57 -17.09 -12.63
C ILE A 6 -15.42 -18.30 -13.02
N ALA A 7 -16.63 -18.08 -13.58
CA ALA A 7 -17.48 -19.17 -14.05
C ALA A 7 -16.79 -20.05 -15.11
N HIS A 8 -15.91 -19.49 -15.95
CA HIS A 8 -15.14 -20.24 -16.95
C HIS A 8 -14.09 -21.17 -16.34
N ARG A 9 -13.65 -20.90 -15.11
CA ARG A 9 -12.54 -21.60 -14.43
C ARG A 9 -12.95 -22.27 -13.11
N GLN A 10 -14.25 -22.29 -12.80
CA GLN A 10 -14.76 -22.78 -11.52
C GLN A 10 -14.47 -24.26 -11.26
N ASN A 11 -14.28 -25.05 -12.32
CA ASN A 11 -14.01 -26.49 -12.26
C ASN A 11 -12.52 -26.82 -12.32
N ASP A 12 -11.64 -25.83 -12.48
CA ASP A 12 -10.21 -26.06 -12.52
C ASP A 12 -9.72 -26.51 -11.13
N PRO A 13 -8.80 -27.49 -11.05
CA PRO A 13 -8.35 -28.05 -9.78
C PRO A 13 -7.56 -27.04 -8.93
N ILE A 14 -6.81 -26.14 -9.57
CA ILE A 14 -6.07 -25.06 -8.92
C ILE A 14 -6.44 -23.77 -9.62
N LYS A 15 -6.96 -22.80 -8.86
CA LYS A 15 -7.58 -21.58 -9.40
C LYS A 15 -6.75 -20.32 -9.20
N THR A 16 -5.49 -20.47 -8.82
CA THR A 16 -4.63 -19.34 -8.51
C THR A 16 -4.07 -18.68 -9.77
N GLN A 17 -3.89 -17.37 -9.73
CA GLN A 17 -3.25 -16.65 -10.84
C GLN A 17 -1.84 -17.18 -11.11
N LEU A 18 -1.11 -17.62 -10.07
CA LEU A 18 0.20 -18.25 -10.21
C LEU A 18 0.15 -19.55 -11.01
N ALA A 19 -0.82 -20.44 -10.73
CA ALA A 19 -0.98 -21.69 -11.47
C ALA A 19 -1.30 -21.45 -12.96
N TYR A 20 -2.16 -20.47 -13.26
CA TYR A 20 -2.45 -20.10 -14.65
C TYR A 20 -1.22 -19.52 -15.35
N ALA A 21 -0.48 -18.64 -14.66
CA ALA A 21 0.72 -18.02 -15.22
C ALA A 21 1.81 -19.05 -15.54
N LYS A 22 2.06 -20.02 -14.65
CA LYS A 22 3.03 -21.10 -14.90
C LYS A 22 2.67 -21.97 -16.11
N LYS A 23 1.38 -22.06 -16.45
CA LYS A 23 0.88 -22.75 -17.65
C LYS A 23 0.91 -21.87 -18.92
N GLY A 24 1.39 -20.63 -18.82
CA GLY A 24 1.39 -19.66 -19.92
C GLY A 24 0.00 -19.08 -20.25
N ILE A 25 -0.97 -19.23 -19.35
CA ILE A 25 -2.35 -18.76 -19.55
C ILE A 25 -2.44 -17.31 -19.07
N ILE A 26 -2.84 -16.41 -19.98
CA ILE A 26 -3.15 -15.02 -19.66
C ILE A 26 -4.63 -14.91 -19.30
N THR A 27 -4.92 -14.77 -18.01
CA THR A 27 -6.29 -14.59 -17.47
C THR A 27 -6.83 -13.19 -17.76
N GLU A 28 -8.13 -12.99 -17.56
CA GLU A 28 -8.78 -11.68 -17.64
C GLU A 28 -8.22 -10.72 -16.58
N GLU A 29 -7.92 -11.20 -15.37
CA GLU A 29 -7.26 -10.38 -14.36
C GLU A 29 -5.90 -9.85 -14.84
N MET A 30 -5.07 -10.69 -15.46
CA MET A 30 -3.77 -10.26 -16.02
C MET A 30 -3.94 -9.25 -17.16
N ARG A 31 -4.94 -9.43 -18.05
CA ARG A 31 -5.24 -8.46 -19.13
C ARG A 31 -5.74 -7.13 -18.60
N TYR A 32 -6.58 -7.17 -17.56
CA TYR A 32 -7.10 -5.97 -16.92
C TYR A 32 -5.95 -5.12 -16.36
N ILE A 33 -5.03 -5.74 -15.62
CA ILE A 33 -3.85 -5.07 -15.04
C ILE A 33 -2.92 -4.55 -16.13
N ALA A 34 -2.69 -5.35 -17.18
CA ALA A 34 -1.87 -4.94 -18.32
C ALA A 34 -2.37 -3.62 -18.95
N ASN A 35 -3.68 -3.50 -19.12
CA ASN A 35 -4.29 -2.27 -19.65
C ASN A 35 -4.18 -1.10 -18.66
N LEU A 36 -4.42 -1.33 -17.37
CA LEU A 36 -4.33 -0.31 -16.31
C LEU A 36 -2.92 0.27 -16.20
N GLU A 37 -1.91 -0.60 -16.27
CA GLU A 37 -0.50 -0.24 -16.10
C GLU A 37 0.16 0.18 -17.42
N ASN A 38 -0.57 0.11 -18.54
CA ASN A 38 -0.06 0.31 -19.90
C ASN A 38 1.17 -0.55 -20.21
N LEU A 39 1.07 -1.86 -19.92
CA LEU A 39 2.12 -2.86 -20.11
C LEU A 39 1.61 -4.04 -20.94
N PRO A 40 2.50 -4.81 -21.59
CA PRO A 40 2.10 -6.04 -22.27
C PRO A 40 1.55 -7.08 -21.30
N ALA A 41 0.43 -7.73 -21.62
CA ALA A 41 -0.15 -8.78 -20.77
C ALA A 41 0.78 -9.99 -20.58
N GLU A 42 1.66 -10.26 -21.55
CA GLU A 42 2.69 -11.29 -21.42
C GLU A 42 3.72 -10.96 -20.34
N LEU A 43 4.04 -9.67 -20.12
CA LEU A 43 4.92 -9.25 -19.03
C LEU A 43 4.26 -9.54 -17.69
N ILE A 44 2.98 -9.18 -17.53
CA ILE A 44 2.21 -9.47 -16.31
C ILE A 44 2.23 -10.96 -16.00
N MET A 45 1.87 -11.80 -16.99
CA MET A 45 1.88 -13.25 -16.83
C MET A 45 3.27 -13.78 -16.45
N LYS A 46 4.35 -13.32 -17.11
CA LYS A 46 5.72 -13.76 -16.80
C LYS A 46 6.16 -13.37 -15.39
N GLU A 47 5.83 -12.18 -14.92
CA GLU A 47 6.19 -11.75 -13.56
C GLU A 47 5.39 -12.50 -12.50
N VAL A 48 4.10 -12.81 -12.77
CA VAL A 48 3.31 -13.71 -11.92
C VAL A 48 3.92 -15.12 -11.90
N ALA A 49 4.23 -15.70 -13.05
CA ALA A 49 4.79 -17.05 -13.16
C ALA A 49 6.13 -17.19 -12.41
N LYS A 50 6.92 -16.12 -12.32
CA LYS A 50 8.18 -16.05 -11.56
C LYS A 50 8.00 -15.78 -10.07
N GLY A 51 6.78 -15.51 -9.60
CA GLY A 51 6.51 -15.13 -8.21
C GLY A 51 6.96 -13.72 -7.83
N ARG A 52 7.27 -12.86 -8.82
CA ARG A 52 7.74 -11.46 -8.65
C ARG A 52 6.60 -10.44 -8.71
N LEU A 53 5.39 -10.91 -8.99
CA LEU A 53 4.15 -10.15 -9.03
C LEU A 53 3.02 -11.04 -8.50
N ILE A 54 2.16 -10.49 -7.65
CA ILE A 54 0.92 -11.14 -7.23
C ILE A 54 -0.30 -10.36 -7.70
N ILE A 55 -1.41 -11.06 -7.82
CA ILE A 55 -2.74 -10.53 -8.12
C ILE A 55 -3.67 -11.06 -7.02
N PRO A 56 -3.84 -10.34 -5.90
CA PRO A 56 -4.68 -10.78 -4.77
C PRO A 56 -6.16 -10.73 -5.18
N ALA A 57 -6.67 -11.84 -5.70
CA ALA A 57 -7.94 -11.87 -6.41
C ALA A 57 -8.76 -13.11 -6.07
N ASN A 58 -9.05 -13.30 -4.77
CA ASN A 58 -9.90 -14.38 -4.29
C ASN A 58 -11.17 -14.54 -5.15
N ILE A 59 -11.51 -15.78 -5.50
CA ILE A 59 -12.63 -16.12 -6.37
C ILE A 59 -14.00 -15.65 -5.83
N ASN A 60 -14.14 -15.45 -4.53
CA ASN A 60 -15.39 -14.98 -3.92
C ASN A 60 -15.47 -13.45 -3.87
N HIS A 61 -14.39 -12.72 -4.15
CA HIS A 61 -14.38 -11.26 -4.18
C HIS A 61 -14.86 -10.72 -5.54
N HIS A 62 -16.16 -10.81 -5.79
CA HIS A 62 -16.74 -10.59 -7.12
C HIS A 62 -16.76 -9.12 -7.59
N ASN A 63 -16.74 -8.17 -6.67
CA ASN A 63 -16.77 -6.73 -6.94
C ASN A 63 -15.37 -6.13 -7.17
N LEU A 64 -14.32 -6.93 -6.96
CA LEU A 64 -12.93 -6.53 -7.17
C LEU A 64 -12.67 -6.06 -8.60
N GLU A 65 -12.04 -4.91 -8.72
CA GLU A 65 -11.29 -4.46 -9.89
C GLU A 65 -9.85 -4.94 -9.73
N PRO A 66 -9.38 -5.88 -10.57
CA PRO A 66 -8.06 -6.49 -10.36
C PRO A 66 -6.92 -5.47 -10.40
N MET A 67 -5.97 -5.65 -9.49
CA MET A 67 -4.73 -4.89 -9.44
C MET A 67 -3.57 -5.86 -9.19
N GLY A 68 -2.36 -5.46 -9.61
CA GLY A 68 -1.15 -6.25 -9.39
C GLY A 68 -0.22 -5.58 -8.40
N ILE A 69 0.51 -6.39 -7.63
CA ILE A 69 1.55 -5.96 -6.69
C ILE A 69 2.86 -6.60 -7.12
N GLY A 70 3.81 -5.80 -7.58
CA GLY A 70 5.13 -6.28 -7.98
C GLY A 70 6.03 -5.14 -8.48
N VAL A 71 7.34 -5.38 -8.48
CA VAL A 71 8.33 -4.37 -8.86
C VAL A 71 8.21 -3.98 -10.34
N ALA A 72 7.60 -4.80 -11.19
CA ALA A 72 7.36 -4.45 -12.59
C ALA A 72 6.27 -3.36 -12.77
N LEU A 73 5.45 -3.10 -11.76
CA LEU A 73 4.32 -2.17 -11.81
C LEU A 73 4.60 -0.87 -11.05
N ARG A 74 3.65 0.07 -11.14
CA ARG A 74 3.59 1.24 -10.26
C ARG A 74 3.53 0.81 -8.78
N THR A 75 4.14 1.58 -7.90
CA THR A 75 4.12 1.30 -6.46
C THR A 75 2.69 1.43 -5.92
N LYS A 76 2.27 0.45 -5.12
CA LYS A 76 0.94 0.37 -4.53
C LYS A 76 0.94 0.83 -3.08
N ILE A 77 -0.19 1.29 -2.59
CA ILE A 77 -0.35 1.63 -1.17
C ILE A 77 -1.51 0.87 -0.54
N ASN A 78 -1.37 0.54 0.74
CA ASN A 78 -2.42 -0.07 1.55
C ASN A 78 -2.91 0.89 2.64
N SER A 79 -4.22 0.92 2.87
CA SER A 79 -4.85 1.58 4.02
C SER A 79 -5.33 0.53 5.03
N ASN A 80 -5.08 0.75 6.33
CA ASN A 80 -5.63 -0.07 7.40
C ASN A 80 -6.86 0.60 8.00
N ILE A 81 -7.97 -0.13 8.06
CA ILE A 81 -9.20 0.24 8.77
C ILE A 81 -9.50 -0.82 9.82
N GLY A 82 -10.57 -0.65 10.60
CA GLY A 82 -11.01 -1.67 11.54
C GLY A 82 -11.68 -1.08 12.78
N SER A 83 -12.64 -1.83 13.30
CA SER A 83 -13.30 -1.55 14.57
C SER A 83 -12.40 -1.91 15.76
N SER A 84 -12.69 -1.30 16.91
CA SER A 84 -12.10 -1.66 18.19
C SER A 84 -13.18 -2.10 19.17
N GLN A 85 -12.80 -2.67 20.30
CA GLN A 85 -13.75 -3.02 21.39
C GLN A 85 -14.55 -1.81 21.93
N ILE A 86 -14.19 -0.58 21.54
CA ILE A 86 -14.78 0.66 22.03
C ILE A 86 -15.74 1.27 21.00
N VAL A 87 -15.55 0.99 19.70
CA VAL A 87 -16.33 1.58 18.60
C VAL A 87 -16.72 0.47 17.62
N GLU A 88 -18.02 0.17 17.58
CA GLU A 88 -18.60 -0.94 16.82
C GLU A 88 -19.74 -0.44 15.91
N ASP A 89 -19.40 0.15 14.76
CA ASP A 89 -20.39 0.51 13.72
C ASP A 89 -19.92 0.04 12.33
N ILE A 90 -20.66 -0.92 11.77
CA ILE A 90 -20.44 -1.46 10.41
C ILE A 90 -20.48 -0.33 9.37
N ASN A 91 -21.40 0.63 9.53
CA ASN A 91 -21.52 1.73 8.57
C ASN A 91 -20.29 2.62 8.60
N GLU A 92 -19.74 2.90 9.79
CA GLU A 92 -18.53 3.69 9.93
C GLU A 92 -17.33 3.02 9.23
N GLU A 93 -17.15 1.71 9.41
CA GLU A 93 -16.07 0.97 8.74
C GLU A 93 -16.24 0.94 7.21
N VAL A 94 -17.47 0.80 6.71
CA VAL A 94 -17.77 0.91 5.28
C VAL A 94 -17.50 2.34 4.77
N GLN A 95 -17.74 3.38 5.57
CA GLN A 95 -17.37 4.75 5.18
C GLN A 95 -15.85 4.94 5.16
N LYS A 96 -15.10 4.40 6.14
CA LYS A 96 -13.63 4.43 6.13
C LYS A 96 -13.04 3.72 4.91
N LEU A 97 -13.62 2.59 4.50
CA LEU A 97 -13.30 1.92 3.24
C LEU A 97 -13.51 2.85 2.03
N LYS A 98 -14.69 3.48 1.92
CA LYS A 98 -15.01 4.39 0.81
C LYS A 98 -14.08 5.60 0.76
N VAL A 99 -13.76 6.17 1.92
CA VAL A 99 -12.77 7.25 2.06
C VAL A 99 -11.40 6.76 1.59
N SER A 100 -11.00 5.55 1.98
CA SER A 100 -9.71 4.99 1.57
C SER A 100 -9.61 4.84 0.05
N ILE A 101 -10.64 4.28 -0.58
CA ILE A 101 -10.70 4.14 -2.04
C ILE A 101 -10.74 5.51 -2.73
N LYS A 102 -11.54 6.46 -2.23
CA LYS A 102 -11.66 7.82 -2.79
C LYS A 102 -10.30 8.52 -2.91
N TYR A 103 -9.46 8.42 -1.88
CA TYR A 103 -8.14 9.07 -1.85
C TYR A 103 -7.01 8.21 -2.45
N GLY A 104 -7.33 7.02 -2.96
CA GLY A 104 -6.44 6.24 -3.82
C GLY A 104 -5.70 5.09 -3.15
N ALA A 105 -6.20 4.56 -2.03
CA ALA A 105 -5.71 3.30 -1.49
C ALA A 105 -5.86 2.18 -2.53
N ASP A 106 -4.79 1.45 -2.83
CA ASP A 106 -4.77 0.39 -3.84
C ASP A 106 -5.21 -0.95 -3.25
N THR A 107 -5.04 -1.14 -1.94
CA THR A 107 -5.62 -2.22 -1.12
C THR A 107 -6.09 -1.68 0.22
N VAL A 108 -6.97 -2.42 0.90
CA VAL A 108 -7.39 -2.10 2.26
C VAL A 108 -7.32 -3.33 3.15
N MET A 109 -6.81 -3.19 4.37
CA MET A 109 -6.88 -4.26 5.38
C MET A 109 -7.94 -3.96 6.43
N ASP A 110 -8.77 -4.96 6.69
CA ASP A 110 -9.67 -4.98 7.84
C ASP A 110 -8.93 -5.59 9.04
N LEU A 111 -8.57 -4.71 9.99
CA LEU A 111 -7.88 -5.07 11.24
C LEU A 111 -8.82 -5.01 12.45
N SER A 112 -10.13 -5.14 12.22
CA SER A 112 -11.17 -5.13 13.26
C SER A 112 -10.89 -6.15 14.36
N THR A 113 -11.11 -5.74 15.61
CA THR A 113 -10.87 -6.58 16.81
C THR A 113 -12.01 -6.59 17.83
N GLY A 114 -13.10 -5.88 17.54
CA GLY A 114 -14.33 -5.82 18.35
C GLY A 114 -15.60 -5.96 17.51
N GLY A 115 -16.71 -6.30 18.16
CA GLY A 115 -18.00 -6.52 17.51
C GLY A 115 -18.12 -7.82 16.71
N ASP A 116 -19.14 -7.88 15.86
CA ASP A 116 -19.39 -9.01 14.95
C ASP A 116 -18.44 -8.94 13.75
N LEU A 117 -17.22 -9.47 13.95
CA LEU A 117 -16.13 -9.46 12.95
C LEU A 117 -16.54 -10.09 11.61
N ASP A 118 -17.45 -11.06 11.61
CA ASP A 118 -17.91 -11.70 10.39
C ASP A 118 -18.80 -10.76 9.58
N LYS A 119 -19.81 -10.14 10.21
CA LYS A 119 -20.70 -9.18 9.53
C LYS A 119 -19.98 -7.92 9.06
N ILE A 120 -19.06 -7.39 9.88
CA ILE A 120 -18.26 -6.21 9.52
C ILE A 120 -17.48 -6.51 8.23
N ARG A 121 -16.76 -7.62 8.21
CA ARG A 121 -15.92 -7.99 7.06
C ARG A 121 -16.74 -8.33 5.81
N GLU A 122 -17.88 -9.00 5.95
CA GLU A 122 -18.81 -9.24 4.84
C GLU A 122 -19.30 -7.93 4.21
N ALA A 123 -19.66 -6.94 5.04
CA ALA A 123 -20.07 -5.63 4.56
C ALA A 123 -18.93 -4.87 3.85
N ILE A 124 -17.70 -4.94 4.40
CA ILE A 124 -16.50 -4.35 3.80
C ILE A 124 -16.21 -4.99 2.43
N ILE A 125 -16.15 -6.32 2.34
CA ILE A 125 -15.86 -7.03 1.08
C ILE A 125 -16.95 -6.77 0.04
N ALA A 126 -18.22 -6.75 0.45
CA ALA A 126 -19.31 -6.45 -0.47
C ALA A 126 -19.24 -5.02 -1.03
N ALA A 127 -18.73 -4.06 -0.24
CA ALA A 127 -18.60 -2.66 -0.64
C ALA A 127 -17.27 -2.32 -1.34
N SER A 128 -16.29 -3.24 -1.35
CA SER A 128 -14.95 -2.95 -1.86
C SER A 128 -14.81 -3.26 -3.36
N SER A 129 -14.18 -2.34 -4.08
CA SER A 129 -13.63 -2.58 -5.42
C SER A 129 -12.15 -2.91 -5.41
N VAL A 130 -11.45 -2.77 -4.28
CA VAL A 130 -10.01 -3.05 -4.11
C VAL A 130 -9.79 -4.32 -3.28
N PRO A 131 -8.64 -5.00 -3.37
CA PRO A 131 -8.36 -6.17 -2.55
C PRO A 131 -8.50 -5.89 -1.05
N ILE A 132 -9.13 -6.83 -0.34
CA ILE A 132 -9.25 -6.78 1.11
C ILE A 132 -8.28 -7.76 1.75
N GLY A 133 -7.39 -7.26 2.60
CA GLY A 133 -6.52 -8.08 3.43
C GLY A 133 -7.02 -8.21 4.87
N THR A 134 -6.54 -9.23 5.58
CA THR A 134 -6.79 -9.38 7.02
C THR A 134 -5.56 -9.95 7.73
N VAL A 135 -5.57 -9.87 9.06
CA VAL A 135 -4.68 -10.65 9.94
C VAL A 135 -5.54 -11.68 10.66
N PRO A 136 -5.66 -12.93 10.16
CA PRO A 136 -6.58 -13.93 10.72
C PRO A 136 -6.40 -14.19 12.23
N MET A 137 -5.17 -14.05 12.74
CA MET A 137 -4.86 -14.14 14.18
C MET A 137 -5.74 -13.24 15.05
N TYR A 138 -6.20 -12.08 14.55
CA TYR A 138 -7.03 -11.18 15.35
C TYR A 138 -8.42 -11.74 15.61
N GLN A 139 -9.03 -12.37 14.60
CA GLN A 139 -10.28 -13.08 14.78
C GLN A 139 -10.10 -14.38 15.55
N ILE A 140 -9.01 -15.13 15.30
CA ILE A 140 -8.71 -16.34 16.08
C ILE A 140 -8.65 -16.00 17.57
N LEU A 141 -7.92 -14.93 17.92
CA LEU A 141 -7.82 -14.45 19.30
C LEU A 141 -9.19 -14.05 19.88
N HIS A 142 -10.03 -13.36 19.10
CA HIS A 142 -11.40 -13.02 19.48
C HIS A 142 -12.23 -14.28 19.78
N ASP A 143 -12.16 -15.29 18.92
CA ASP A 143 -12.95 -16.52 19.02
C ASP A 143 -12.51 -17.39 20.22
N VAL A 144 -11.22 -17.33 20.62
CA VAL A 144 -10.71 -17.95 21.86
C VAL A 144 -10.83 -17.04 23.10
N LYS A 145 -11.69 -16.01 23.04
CA LYS A 145 -11.99 -15.07 24.14
C LYS A 145 -10.77 -14.30 24.65
N ASN A 146 -9.91 -13.87 23.73
CA ASN A 146 -8.67 -13.15 23.99
C ASN A 146 -7.65 -13.89 24.87
N ASP A 147 -7.77 -15.22 24.97
CA ASP A 147 -6.80 -16.06 25.66
C ASP A 147 -5.93 -16.79 24.63
N VAL A 148 -4.78 -16.21 24.33
CA VAL A 148 -3.84 -16.76 23.35
C VAL A 148 -3.40 -18.18 23.73
N LEU A 149 -3.41 -18.58 25.00
CA LEU A 149 -3.02 -19.92 25.41
C LEU A 149 -4.05 -20.98 24.99
N LYS A 150 -5.30 -20.58 24.71
CA LYS A 150 -6.34 -21.47 24.21
C LYS A 150 -6.33 -21.65 22.69
N LEU A 151 -5.29 -21.18 22.00
CA LEU A 151 -5.15 -21.42 20.57
C LEU A 151 -5.10 -22.91 20.26
N ASP A 152 -6.01 -23.33 19.38
CA ASP A 152 -6.05 -24.66 18.80
C ASP A 152 -6.03 -24.57 17.26
N ILE A 153 -5.41 -25.58 16.64
CA ILE A 153 -5.20 -25.61 15.19
C ILE A 153 -6.51 -25.65 14.40
N GLU A 154 -7.53 -26.31 14.95
CA GLU A 154 -8.82 -26.45 14.27
C GLU A 154 -9.50 -25.08 14.16
N THR A 155 -9.56 -24.31 15.24
CA THR A 155 -10.04 -22.92 15.25
C THR A 155 -9.24 -22.06 14.29
N MET A 156 -7.91 -22.15 14.30
CA MET A 156 -7.04 -21.38 13.40
C MET A 156 -7.39 -21.64 11.91
N LEU A 157 -7.45 -22.91 11.50
CA LEU A 157 -7.76 -23.29 10.12
C LEU A 157 -9.21 -22.96 9.76
N ASN A 158 -10.15 -23.07 10.71
CA ASN A 158 -11.55 -22.73 10.48
C ASN A 158 -11.75 -21.24 10.24
N VAL A 159 -11.05 -20.37 10.98
CA VAL A 159 -11.07 -18.92 10.72
C VAL A 159 -10.52 -18.61 9.32
N LEU A 160 -9.38 -19.20 8.93
CA LEU A 160 -8.81 -19.02 7.59
C LEU A 160 -9.80 -19.43 6.49
N ARG A 161 -10.42 -20.61 6.61
CA ARG A 161 -11.45 -21.08 5.64
C ARG A 161 -12.65 -20.15 5.60
N LYS A 162 -13.13 -19.69 6.76
CA LYS A 162 -14.27 -18.77 6.86
C LYS A 162 -13.99 -17.46 6.12
N GLN A 163 -12.83 -16.85 6.38
CA GLN A 163 -12.43 -15.61 5.72
C GLN A 163 -12.18 -15.79 4.21
N ALA A 164 -11.60 -16.92 3.78
CA ALA A 164 -11.42 -17.23 2.37
C ALA A 164 -12.77 -17.38 1.64
N LYS A 165 -13.76 -18.01 2.27
CA LYS A 165 -15.13 -18.10 1.74
C LYS A 165 -15.82 -16.74 1.63
N GLN A 166 -15.55 -15.82 2.55
CA GLN A 166 -16.09 -14.46 2.49
C GLN A 166 -15.49 -13.61 1.37
N GLY A 167 -14.30 -13.96 0.87
CA GLY A 167 -13.65 -13.24 -0.23
C GLY A 167 -12.44 -12.40 0.19
N VAL A 168 -11.84 -12.66 1.36
CA VAL A 168 -10.57 -12.02 1.73
C VAL A 168 -9.50 -12.35 0.67
N SER A 169 -8.85 -11.32 0.15
CA SER A 169 -7.96 -11.40 -1.01
C SER A 169 -6.52 -11.77 -0.63
N TYR A 170 -6.08 -11.44 0.58
CA TYR A 170 -4.82 -11.90 1.12
C TYR A 170 -4.82 -12.01 2.65
N PHE A 171 -4.00 -12.91 3.20
CA PHE A 171 -3.82 -13.09 4.63
C PHE A 171 -2.43 -12.69 5.08
N THR A 172 -2.33 -11.86 6.11
CA THR A 172 -1.11 -11.69 6.87
C THR A 172 -0.96 -12.83 7.87
N ILE A 173 0.03 -13.71 7.64
CA ILE A 173 0.31 -14.87 8.49
C ILE A 173 1.72 -14.73 9.07
N HIS A 174 1.80 -14.74 10.40
CA HIS A 174 3.04 -14.60 11.17
C HIS A 174 3.71 -15.98 11.35
N CYS A 175 4.17 -16.59 10.26
CA CYS A 175 4.75 -17.94 10.25
C CYS A 175 6.29 -17.97 10.23
N GLY A 176 6.96 -16.83 10.06
CA GLY A 176 8.43 -16.76 10.04
C GLY A 176 9.09 -16.65 11.41
N PHE A 177 8.32 -16.35 12.46
CA PHE A 177 8.83 -16.27 13.81
C PHE A 177 8.92 -17.65 14.44
N LEU A 178 10.15 -18.14 14.59
CA LEU A 178 10.46 -19.41 15.21
C LEU A 178 10.91 -19.25 16.67
N LEU A 179 10.66 -20.27 17.49
CA LEU A 179 11.03 -20.29 18.92
C LEU A 179 12.53 -19.99 19.15
N GLU A 180 13.39 -20.49 18.27
CA GLU A 180 14.84 -20.27 18.29
C GLU A 180 15.27 -18.81 18.07
N HIS A 181 14.38 -17.94 17.59
CA HIS A 181 14.68 -16.50 17.43
C HIS A 181 14.57 -15.72 18.76
N MET A 182 13.92 -16.29 19.78
CA MET A 182 13.70 -15.64 21.09
C MET A 182 14.96 -15.05 21.75
N PRO A 183 16.14 -15.73 21.74
CA PRO A 183 17.36 -15.18 22.31
C PRO A 183 17.91 -13.94 21.58
N ALA A 184 17.61 -13.76 20.30
CA ALA A 184 17.96 -12.54 19.57
C ALA A 184 17.02 -11.39 19.97
N VAL A 185 15.72 -11.68 20.08
CA VAL A 185 14.69 -10.71 20.47
C VAL A 185 14.93 -10.16 21.88
N SER A 186 15.41 -10.98 22.83
CA SER A 186 15.63 -10.54 24.22
C SER A 186 16.69 -9.44 24.37
N LYS A 187 17.48 -9.18 23.33
CA LYS A 187 18.52 -8.14 23.30
C LYS A 187 17.98 -6.76 22.83
N ARG A 188 16.74 -6.71 22.33
CA ARG A 188 16.15 -5.49 21.73
C ARG A 188 15.76 -4.45 22.77
N LYS A 189 15.76 -3.18 22.35
CA LYS A 189 15.23 -2.05 23.12
C LYS A 189 13.71 -2.13 23.28
N MET A 190 12.97 -2.43 22.20
CA MET A 190 11.49 -2.48 22.22
C MET A 190 10.92 -3.90 22.07
N GLY A 191 11.76 -4.93 22.05
CA GLY A 191 11.30 -6.33 21.97
C GLY A 191 10.52 -6.61 20.69
N ILE A 192 9.26 -7.06 20.83
CA ILE A 192 8.36 -7.40 19.73
C ILE A 192 7.23 -6.37 19.67
N VAL A 193 7.16 -5.60 18.58
CA VAL A 193 6.10 -4.59 18.36
C VAL A 193 4.99 -5.07 17.43
N SER A 194 5.16 -6.22 16.76
CA SER A 194 4.07 -6.85 16.04
C SER A 194 3.05 -7.43 17.02
N ARG A 195 1.77 -7.05 16.87
CA ARG A 195 0.67 -7.65 17.65
C ARG A 195 0.57 -9.16 17.39
N GLY A 196 0.62 -9.58 16.13
CA GLY A 196 0.61 -11.02 15.80
C GLY A 196 1.86 -11.72 16.34
N GLY A 197 3.03 -11.10 16.21
CA GLY A 197 4.29 -11.65 16.71
C GLY A 197 4.35 -11.81 18.23
N SER A 198 3.89 -10.82 19.00
CA SER A 198 3.92 -10.86 20.46
C SER A 198 2.98 -11.93 21.04
N LEU A 199 1.81 -12.10 20.42
CA LEU A 199 0.87 -13.19 20.74
C LEU A 199 1.51 -14.57 20.48
N MET A 200 2.20 -14.74 19.35
CA MET A 200 2.92 -15.99 19.05
C MET A 200 4.08 -16.24 20.01
N ALA A 201 4.85 -15.22 20.39
CA ALA A 201 5.87 -15.34 21.42
C ALA A 201 5.28 -15.86 22.74
N SER A 202 4.16 -15.29 23.19
CA SER A 202 3.49 -15.69 24.43
C SER A 202 3.08 -17.17 24.40
N TRP A 203 2.45 -17.61 23.30
CA TRP A 203 2.04 -19.01 23.14
C TRP A 203 3.24 -19.97 23.08
N MET A 204 4.25 -19.65 22.26
CA MET A 204 5.43 -20.50 22.07
C MET A 204 6.22 -20.66 23.37
N LEU A 205 6.40 -19.59 24.14
CA LEU A 205 7.13 -19.65 25.42
C LEU A 205 6.37 -20.42 26.49
N HIS A 206 5.04 -20.29 26.55
CA HIS A 206 4.23 -21.00 27.53
C HIS A 206 4.26 -22.53 27.30
N TYR A 207 4.08 -22.95 26.05
CA TYR A 207 4.05 -24.38 25.70
C TYR A 207 5.41 -24.97 25.34
N HIS A 208 6.43 -24.13 25.16
CA HIS A 208 7.74 -24.50 24.63
C HIS A 208 7.63 -25.31 23.32
N LYS A 209 6.78 -24.81 22.41
CA LYS A 209 6.48 -25.42 21.10
C LYS A 209 6.73 -24.44 19.97
N GLN A 210 6.93 -24.98 18.77
CA GLN A 210 7.13 -24.17 17.58
C GLN A 210 5.84 -23.46 17.17
N ASN A 211 5.99 -22.35 16.44
CA ASN A 211 4.89 -21.56 15.90
C ASN A 211 3.89 -22.44 15.13
N PRO A 212 2.60 -22.47 15.51
CA PRO A 212 1.62 -23.32 14.85
C PRO A 212 1.36 -22.92 13.39
N PHE A 213 1.50 -21.65 13.02
CA PHE A 213 1.40 -21.26 11.61
C PHE A 213 2.58 -21.77 10.77
N TYR A 214 3.75 -21.96 11.38
CA TYR A 214 4.90 -22.58 10.73
C TYR A 214 4.71 -24.10 10.58
N GLU A 215 4.32 -24.78 11.66
CA GLU A 215 4.13 -26.24 11.66
C GLU A 215 3.03 -26.69 10.70
N TYR A 216 1.93 -25.92 10.61
CA TYR A 216 0.76 -26.25 9.80
C TYR A 216 0.69 -25.45 8.50
N PHE A 217 1.81 -24.89 8.04
CA PHE A 217 1.85 -24.03 6.86
C PHE A 217 1.26 -24.71 5.61
N ASP A 218 1.50 -26.00 5.40
CA ASP A 218 0.99 -26.73 4.23
C ASP A 218 -0.54 -26.86 4.22
N GLU A 219 -1.20 -26.91 5.39
CA GLU A 219 -2.66 -26.88 5.49
C GLU A 219 -3.22 -25.49 5.16
N ILE A 220 -2.48 -24.43 5.50
CA ILE A 220 -2.82 -23.05 5.12
C ILE A 220 -2.70 -22.89 3.60
N LEU A 221 -1.65 -23.44 2.99
CA LEU A 221 -1.46 -23.40 1.53
C LEU A 221 -2.63 -24.05 0.78
N LYS A 222 -3.16 -25.18 1.27
CA LYS A 222 -4.34 -25.83 0.66
C LYS A 222 -5.56 -24.91 0.66
N ILE A 223 -5.80 -24.18 1.77
CA ILE A 223 -6.90 -23.21 1.86
C ILE A 223 -6.67 -22.08 0.86
N CYS A 224 -5.48 -21.49 0.84
CA CYS A 224 -5.14 -20.41 -0.10
C CYS A 224 -5.29 -20.83 -1.57
N GLN A 225 -4.88 -22.05 -1.90
CA GLN A 225 -4.95 -22.60 -3.26
C GLN A 225 -6.40 -22.80 -3.74
N GLU A 226 -7.32 -23.20 -2.85
CA GLU A 226 -8.73 -23.44 -3.17
C GLU A 226 -9.47 -22.15 -3.60
N TYR A 227 -9.12 -21.02 -2.98
CA TYR A 227 -9.84 -19.75 -3.13
C TYR A 227 -9.04 -18.65 -3.85
N ASP A 228 -7.77 -18.89 -4.20
CA ASP A 228 -6.82 -17.87 -4.68
C ASP A 228 -6.63 -16.71 -3.70
N VAL A 229 -6.37 -17.07 -2.43
CA VAL A 229 -5.95 -16.11 -1.40
C VAL A 229 -4.43 -16.01 -1.43
N SER A 230 -3.91 -14.80 -1.67
CA SER A 230 -2.47 -14.58 -1.56
C SER A 230 -2.02 -14.61 -0.09
N LEU A 231 -0.78 -15.01 0.15
CA LEU A 231 -0.16 -14.88 1.47
C LEU A 231 0.68 -13.60 1.53
N SER A 232 0.45 -12.81 2.57
CA SER A 232 1.36 -11.78 3.05
C SER A 232 2.12 -12.38 4.23
N LEU A 233 3.37 -12.79 4.03
CA LEU A 233 4.12 -13.44 5.10
C LEU A 233 4.62 -12.36 6.07
N GLY A 234 4.01 -12.34 7.25
CA GLY A 234 4.10 -11.25 8.24
C GLY A 234 5.46 -11.14 8.92
N ASP A 235 5.86 -9.90 9.22
CA ASP A 235 7.13 -9.55 9.84
C ASP A 235 7.01 -9.44 11.37
N SER A 236 6.80 -10.58 12.02
CA SER A 236 6.60 -10.67 13.48
C SER A 236 7.70 -9.97 14.28
N LEU A 237 8.93 -10.02 13.78
CA LEU A 237 10.15 -9.51 14.37
C LEU A 237 10.62 -8.23 13.66
N ARG A 238 9.73 -7.43 13.06
CA ARG A 238 10.11 -6.09 12.60
C ARG A 238 10.63 -5.20 13.73
N PRO A 239 11.54 -4.25 13.44
CA PRO A 239 12.02 -3.27 14.41
C PRO A 239 10.94 -2.22 14.71
N GLY A 240 10.75 -1.94 16.00
CA GLY A 240 9.85 -0.89 16.50
C GLY A 240 10.53 0.40 16.94
N CYS A 241 11.86 0.43 16.85
CA CYS A 241 12.66 1.65 16.98
C CYS A 241 13.92 1.53 16.13
N LEU A 242 14.56 2.67 15.87
CA LEU A 242 15.80 2.74 15.09
C LEU A 242 16.93 1.88 15.68
N ALA A 243 16.95 1.69 17.00
CA ALA A 243 18.00 0.93 17.68
C ALA A 243 17.91 -0.59 17.42
N ASP A 244 16.72 -1.09 17.08
CA ASP A 244 16.48 -2.51 16.80
C ASP A 244 16.53 -2.82 15.29
N ALA A 245 16.75 -1.80 14.45
CA ALA A 245 16.73 -1.91 13.00
C ALA A 245 17.88 -2.77 12.47
N SER A 246 17.58 -3.63 11.50
CA SER A 246 18.53 -4.50 10.81
C SER A 246 19.29 -5.45 11.75
N ASP A 247 18.65 -5.86 12.85
CA ASP A 247 19.24 -6.75 13.84
C ASP A 247 19.17 -8.24 13.44
N GLU A 248 19.74 -9.09 14.30
CA GLU A 248 19.77 -10.54 14.13
C GLU A 248 18.35 -11.14 14.05
N ALA A 249 17.43 -10.69 14.90
CA ALA A 249 16.08 -11.23 14.98
C ALA A 249 15.27 -10.93 13.69
N GLN A 250 15.36 -9.71 13.18
CA GLN A 250 14.68 -9.29 11.96
C GLN A 250 15.13 -10.13 10.76
N PHE A 251 16.45 -10.27 10.56
CA PHE A 251 16.96 -11.00 9.39
C PHE A 251 16.88 -12.52 9.55
N ALA A 252 16.83 -13.04 10.78
CA ALA A 252 16.53 -14.45 11.00
C ALA A 252 15.12 -14.80 10.53
N GLU A 253 14.11 -14.01 10.90
CA GLU A 253 12.75 -14.20 10.38
C GLU A 253 12.70 -14.03 8.86
N LEU A 254 13.32 -13.00 8.29
CA LEU A 254 13.30 -12.77 6.83
C LEU A 254 13.77 -13.98 6.02
N LYS A 255 14.80 -14.69 6.50
CA LYS A 255 15.29 -15.92 5.87
C LYS A 255 14.23 -17.03 5.88
N VAL A 256 13.58 -17.23 7.03
CA VAL A 256 12.48 -18.20 7.17
C VAL A 256 11.31 -17.82 6.26
N LEU A 257 10.96 -16.54 6.16
CA LEU A 257 9.92 -16.06 5.22
C LEU A 257 10.30 -16.40 3.77
N GLY A 258 11.57 -16.30 3.40
CA GLY A 258 12.06 -16.73 2.08
C GLY A 258 11.88 -18.22 1.79
N GLU A 259 12.19 -19.07 2.78
CA GLU A 259 11.96 -20.52 2.68
C GLU A 259 10.46 -20.85 2.54
N LEU A 260 9.60 -20.18 3.33
CA LEU A 260 8.15 -20.35 3.28
C LEU A 260 7.55 -19.80 1.98
N ALA A 261 8.10 -18.70 1.44
CA ALA A 261 7.70 -18.16 0.15
C ALA A 261 8.00 -19.14 -0.98
N LYS A 262 9.16 -19.81 -0.94
CA LYS A 262 9.49 -20.88 -1.88
C LYS A 262 8.51 -22.05 -1.77
N ARG A 263 8.18 -22.50 -0.55
CA ARG A 263 7.20 -23.58 -0.33
C ARG A 263 5.82 -23.22 -0.88
N ALA A 264 5.36 -21.99 -0.66
CA ALA A 264 4.10 -21.49 -1.19
C ALA A 264 4.12 -21.39 -2.73
N TYR A 265 5.22 -20.92 -3.32
CA TYR A 265 5.41 -20.89 -4.76
C TYR A 265 5.32 -22.30 -5.38
N ASP A 266 5.98 -23.29 -4.77
CA ASP A 266 5.92 -24.68 -5.21
C ASP A 266 4.50 -25.28 -5.10
N ALA A 267 3.67 -24.75 -4.19
CA ALA A 267 2.26 -25.07 -4.04
C ALA A 267 1.29 -24.19 -4.88
N ASP A 268 1.82 -23.40 -5.81
CA ASP A 268 1.04 -22.47 -6.65
C ASP A 268 0.24 -21.42 -5.86
N VAL A 269 0.69 -21.05 -4.66
CA VAL A 269 0.12 -19.96 -3.86
C VAL A 269 0.92 -18.69 -4.06
N GLN A 270 0.21 -17.58 -4.30
CA GLN A 270 0.80 -16.26 -4.50
C GLN A 270 1.33 -15.71 -3.17
N VAL A 271 2.52 -15.09 -3.16
CA VAL A 271 3.16 -14.58 -1.94
C VAL A 271 3.69 -13.15 -2.13
N MET A 272 3.48 -12.32 -1.11
CA MET A 272 4.30 -11.14 -0.82
C MET A 272 4.90 -11.27 0.58
N ILE A 273 6.00 -10.55 0.82
CA ILE A 273 6.73 -10.56 2.09
C ILE A 273 6.45 -9.24 2.81
N GLU A 274 6.12 -9.28 4.10
CA GLU A 274 6.06 -8.07 4.92
C GLU A 274 7.45 -7.68 5.41
N GLY A 275 7.66 -6.38 5.62
CA GLY A 275 8.95 -5.81 5.96
C GLY A 275 8.86 -4.59 6.87
N PRO A 276 10.03 -4.11 7.32
CA PRO A 276 10.21 -3.45 8.60
C PRO A 276 9.42 -2.15 8.79
N GLY A 277 9.26 -1.84 10.08
CA GLY A 277 8.62 -0.62 10.60
C GLY A 277 9.59 0.54 10.79
N HIS A 278 10.53 0.46 11.75
CA HIS A 278 11.42 1.58 12.08
C HIS A 278 12.84 1.30 11.57
N VAL A 279 13.32 2.07 10.59
CA VAL A 279 14.62 1.83 9.94
C VAL A 279 15.29 3.17 9.60
N PRO A 280 16.51 3.43 10.11
CA PRO A 280 17.29 4.60 9.69
C PRO A 280 17.46 4.64 8.16
N LEU A 281 17.36 5.83 7.57
CA LEU A 281 17.34 6.02 6.11
C LEU A 281 18.47 5.28 5.38
N ASN A 282 19.67 5.29 5.94
CA ASN A 282 20.87 4.67 5.37
C ASN A 282 20.87 3.13 5.40
N GLN A 283 19.90 2.49 6.05
CA GLN A 283 19.77 1.03 6.12
C GLN A 283 18.65 0.47 5.24
N ILE A 284 17.80 1.32 4.66
CA ILE A 284 16.63 0.90 3.88
C ILE A 284 17.05 0.09 2.64
N GLU A 285 18.05 0.57 1.89
CA GLU A 285 18.52 -0.13 0.68
C GLU A 285 18.98 -1.55 0.99
N ARG A 286 19.77 -1.73 2.05
CA ARG A 286 20.22 -3.05 2.51
C ARG A 286 19.05 -3.99 2.85
N ASN A 287 17.99 -3.46 3.46
CA ASN A 287 16.80 -4.27 3.77
C ASN A 287 16.12 -4.78 2.48
N VAL A 288 16.01 -3.93 1.47
CA VAL A 288 15.43 -4.29 0.17
C VAL A 288 16.31 -5.28 -0.60
N GLU A 289 17.64 -5.11 -0.56
CA GLU A 289 18.59 -6.05 -1.18
C GLU A 289 18.52 -7.44 -0.54
N LEU A 290 18.55 -7.52 0.79
CA LEU A 290 18.46 -8.80 1.51
C LEU A 290 17.12 -9.49 1.30
N GLN A 291 16.02 -8.73 1.21
CA GLN A 291 14.73 -9.32 0.89
C GLN A 291 14.71 -9.94 -0.51
N LYS A 292 15.28 -9.27 -1.52
CA LYS A 292 15.38 -9.83 -2.87
C LYS A 292 16.22 -11.11 -2.89
N GLU A 293 17.34 -11.11 -2.16
CA GLU A 293 18.25 -12.25 -2.06
C GLU A 293 17.58 -13.45 -1.36
N TYR A 294 17.01 -13.24 -0.18
CA TYR A 294 16.46 -14.33 0.64
C TYR A 294 15.09 -14.80 0.17
N CYS A 295 14.27 -13.92 -0.40
CA CYS A 295 12.88 -14.21 -0.76
C CYS A 295 12.66 -14.32 -2.27
N ASN A 296 13.73 -14.53 -3.04
CA ASN A 296 13.69 -14.80 -4.49
C ASN A 296 12.87 -13.74 -5.26
N GLU A 297 13.11 -12.47 -4.93
CA GLU A 297 12.44 -11.29 -5.51
C GLU A 297 10.90 -11.26 -5.37
N ALA A 298 10.31 -12.02 -4.43
CA ALA A 298 8.89 -11.91 -4.13
C ALA A 298 8.50 -10.44 -3.81
N PRO A 299 7.29 -9.97 -4.15
CA PRO A 299 6.88 -8.60 -3.85
C PRO A 299 7.07 -8.25 -2.38
N PHE A 300 7.71 -7.11 -2.12
CA PHE A 300 7.95 -6.63 -0.76
C PHE A 300 6.89 -5.61 -0.36
N TYR A 301 6.35 -5.74 0.85
CA TYR A 301 5.30 -4.91 1.43
C TYR A 301 5.77 -4.37 2.79
N VAL A 302 5.98 -3.06 2.94
CA VAL A 302 6.60 -2.50 4.16
C VAL A 302 5.69 -1.51 4.88
N LEU A 303 5.80 -1.43 6.21
CA LEU A 303 5.12 -0.42 7.03
C LEU A 303 5.99 0.82 7.22
N GLY A 304 5.82 1.83 6.37
CA GLY A 304 6.77 2.94 6.28
C GLY A 304 7.94 2.63 5.37
N PRO A 305 9.19 2.51 5.88
CA PRO A 305 9.57 2.56 7.30
C PRO A 305 9.69 3.98 7.88
N LEU A 306 9.47 4.13 9.19
CA LEU A 306 9.80 5.34 9.94
C LEU A 306 11.31 5.53 10.01
N VAL A 307 11.80 6.69 9.55
CA VAL A 307 13.24 7.00 9.52
C VAL A 307 13.75 7.66 10.80
N THR A 308 12.84 8.01 11.72
CA THR A 308 13.14 8.61 13.01
C THR A 308 12.03 8.33 14.02
N ASP A 309 12.40 8.14 15.30
CA ASP A 309 11.47 7.82 16.41
C ASP A 309 10.91 9.06 17.13
N ILE A 310 11.37 10.26 16.77
CA ILE A 310 11.07 11.50 17.52
C ILE A 310 9.93 12.34 16.92
N ALA A 311 9.19 11.77 15.96
CA ALA A 311 8.19 12.47 15.17
C ALA A 311 6.74 12.04 15.46
N ALA A 312 6.45 11.49 16.65
CA ALA A 312 5.10 11.11 17.03
C ALA A 312 4.10 12.27 16.81
N GLY A 313 2.95 11.98 16.20
CA GLY A 313 2.01 12.99 15.68
C GLY A 313 2.25 13.37 14.21
N TYR A 314 3.44 13.07 13.70
CA TYR A 314 3.91 13.33 12.34
C TYR A 314 4.53 12.08 11.70
N ASP A 315 4.22 10.89 12.21
CA ASP A 315 4.81 9.63 11.75
C ASP A 315 4.45 9.31 10.29
N HIS A 316 3.30 9.78 9.80
CA HIS A 316 2.97 9.77 8.36
C HIS A 316 4.04 10.49 7.50
N ILE A 317 4.64 11.59 7.98
CA ILE A 317 5.72 12.30 7.29
C ILE A 317 7.03 11.54 7.43
N ALA A 318 7.40 11.18 8.66
CA ALA A 318 8.64 10.46 8.95
C ALA A 318 8.72 9.14 8.17
N SER A 319 7.60 8.42 8.08
CA SER A 319 7.50 7.18 7.33
C SER A 319 7.40 7.38 5.82
N ALA A 320 6.76 8.44 5.32
CA ALA A 320 6.70 8.72 3.88
C ALA A 320 8.09 8.92 3.26
N ILE A 321 9.04 9.49 4.01
CA ILE A 321 10.45 9.60 3.58
C ILE A 321 11.04 8.20 3.36
N GLY A 322 10.91 7.31 4.35
CA GLY A 322 11.43 5.96 4.25
C GLY A 322 10.70 5.14 3.18
N ALA A 323 9.38 5.28 3.09
CA ALA A 323 8.52 4.62 2.11
C ALA A 323 8.90 4.97 0.67
N CYS A 324 9.17 6.26 0.40
CA CYS A 324 9.63 6.73 -0.90
C CYS A 324 10.98 6.07 -1.29
N VAL A 325 11.95 6.07 -0.38
CA VAL A 325 13.25 5.42 -0.62
C VAL A 325 13.10 3.91 -0.80
N ALA A 326 12.29 3.25 0.04
CA ALA A 326 12.06 1.82 -0.03
C ALA A 326 11.41 1.42 -1.38
N ALA A 327 10.37 2.13 -1.80
CA ALA A 327 9.71 1.94 -3.09
C ALA A 327 10.66 2.21 -4.26
N TRP A 328 11.47 3.27 -4.21
CA TRP A 328 12.48 3.55 -5.23
C TRP A 328 13.46 2.39 -5.39
N LYS A 329 13.89 1.78 -4.28
CA LYS A 329 14.80 0.62 -4.29
C LYS A 329 14.13 -0.71 -4.65
N GLY A 330 12.80 -0.74 -4.76
CA GLY A 330 12.06 -1.89 -5.29
C GLY A 330 11.08 -2.53 -4.33
N VAL A 331 10.61 -1.84 -3.29
CA VAL A 331 9.39 -2.24 -2.59
C VAL A 331 8.17 -2.08 -3.50
N ALA A 332 7.28 -3.07 -3.49
CA ALA A 332 6.13 -3.13 -4.39
C ALA A 332 4.87 -2.49 -3.79
N MET A 333 4.69 -2.61 -2.47
CA MET A 333 3.54 -2.04 -1.76
C MET A 333 3.97 -1.37 -0.46
N LEU A 334 3.31 -0.27 -0.12
CA LEU A 334 3.57 0.52 1.08
C LEU A 334 2.34 0.52 1.98
N CYS A 335 2.47 0.00 3.21
CA CYS A 335 1.43 0.15 4.22
C CYS A 335 1.54 1.56 4.77
N TYR A 336 0.44 2.30 4.69
CA TYR A 336 0.43 3.66 5.19
C TYR A 336 0.69 3.74 6.70
N VAL A 337 1.04 4.93 7.15
CA VAL A 337 1.13 5.27 8.56
C VAL A 337 0.37 6.57 8.72
N THR A 338 -0.49 6.64 9.72
CA THR A 338 -1.32 7.83 9.96
C THR A 338 -0.61 8.82 10.89
N PRO A 339 -1.06 10.08 10.98
CA PRO A 339 -0.57 11.01 12.00
C PRO A 339 -0.72 10.49 13.45
N LYS A 340 -1.68 9.58 13.68
CA LYS A 340 -1.97 9.00 15.00
C LYS A 340 -1.20 7.72 15.33
N GLU A 341 -0.30 7.27 14.46
CA GLU A 341 0.58 6.16 14.81
C GLU A 341 1.27 6.43 16.15
N HIS A 342 1.38 5.39 16.98
CA HIS A 342 1.86 5.46 18.37
C HIS A 342 1.01 6.29 19.35
N LEU A 343 -0.11 6.88 18.93
CA LEU A 343 -0.92 7.79 19.75
C LEU A 343 -2.38 7.35 19.91
N GLY A 344 -2.98 6.68 18.92
CA GLY A 344 -4.36 6.20 19.04
C GLY A 344 -4.98 5.76 17.71
N LEU A 345 -6.30 5.54 17.73
CA LEU A 345 -7.04 5.10 16.54
C LEU A 345 -7.26 6.27 15.55
N PRO A 346 -6.96 6.07 14.25
CA PRO A 346 -7.18 7.08 13.22
C PRO A 346 -8.67 7.34 12.99
N ASN A 347 -9.03 8.61 12.84
CA ASN A 347 -10.33 9.03 12.30
C ASN A 347 -10.24 9.20 10.77
N ALA A 348 -11.35 9.57 10.12
CA ALA A 348 -11.38 9.73 8.66
C ALA A 348 -10.37 10.77 8.12
N ASN A 349 -10.06 11.84 8.87
CA ASN A 349 -9.06 12.82 8.46
C ASN A 349 -7.64 12.25 8.58
N ASP A 350 -7.33 11.52 9.65
CA ASP A 350 -6.04 10.85 9.82
C ASP A 350 -5.79 9.81 8.70
N VAL A 351 -6.86 9.11 8.27
CA VAL A 351 -6.84 8.19 7.13
C VAL A 351 -6.52 8.94 5.83
N ARG A 352 -7.21 10.08 5.58
CA ARG A 352 -6.96 10.94 4.41
C ARG A 352 -5.50 11.40 4.37
N GLU A 353 -4.97 11.96 5.46
CA GLU A 353 -3.58 12.44 5.55
C GLU A 353 -2.57 11.31 5.32
N GLY A 354 -2.77 10.14 5.94
CA GLY A 354 -1.91 8.98 5.74
C GLY A 354 -1.89 8.50 4.29
N ILE A 355 -3.06 8.41 3.65
CA ILE A 355 -3.16 7.98 2.25
C ILE A 355 -2.47 8.96 1.32
N ILE A 356 -2.72 10.27 1.47
CA ILE A 356 -2.11 11.28 0.61
C ILE A 356 -0.59 11.30 0.77
N ALA A 357 -0.06 11.20 1.99
CA ALA A 357 1.39 11.09 2.24
C ALA A 357 2.01 9.89 1.50
N TYR A 358 1.31 8.75 1.47
CA TYR A 358 1.80 7.55 0.82
C TYR A 358 1.59 7.53 -0.70
N LYS A 359 0.54 8.18 -1.24
CA LYS A 359 0.43 8.43 -2.68
C LYS A 359 1.56 9.31 -3.18
N ILE A 360 1.94 10.34 -2.41
CA ILE A 360 3.11 11.18 -2.71
C ILE A 360 4.37 10.32 -2.73
N ALA A 361 4.61 9.50 -1.70
CA ALA A 361 5.78 8.64 -1.62
C ALA A 361 5.86 7.62 -2.77
N ALA A 362 4.74 6.93 -3.06
CA ALA A 362 4.65 5.96 -4.15
C ALA A 362 4.89 6.61 -5.52
N HIS A 363 4.25 7.76 -5.78
CA HIS A 363 4.40 8.49 -7.04
C HIS A 363 5.82 9.03 -7.25
N ALA A 364 6.42 9.62 -6.21
CA ALA A 364 7.81 10.08 -6.25
C ALA A 364 8.78 8.93 -6.52
N ALA A 365 8.55 7.76 -5.90
CA ALA A 365 9.32 6.56 -6.18
C ALA A 365 9.16 6.07 -7.63
N ASP A 366 7.94 6.11 -8.19
CA ASP A 366 7.70 5.73 -9.58
C ASP A 366 8.38 6.66 -10.59
N ILE A 367 8.43 7.97 -10.31
CA ILE A 367 9.26 8.91 -11.07
C ILE A 367 10.74 8.52 -10.98
N ALA A 368 11.25 8.26 -9.77
CA ALA A 368 12.65 7.89 -9.55
C ALA A 368 13.03 6.54 -10.19
N ARG A 369 12.05 5.65 -10.38
CA ARG A 369 12.18 4.36 -11.10
C ARG A 369 12.07 4.51 -12.61
N GLY A 370 11.77 5.71 -13.12
CA GLY A 370 11.62 5.98 -14.55
C GLY A 370 10.39 5.31 -15.15
N ARG A 371 9.29 5.19 -14.40
CA ARG A 371 8.05 4.58 -14.91
C ARG A 371 7.48 5.40 -16.05
N VAL A 372 7.09 4.71 -17.13
CA VAL A 372 6.51 5.34 -18.32
C VAL A 372 5.23 6.10 -17.92
N GLY A 373 5.17 7.37 -18.32
CA GLY A 373 4.05 8.26 -18.04
C GLY A 373 3.90 8.72 -16.58
N ALA A 374 4.85 8.38 -15.69
CA ALA A 374 4.77 8.81 -14.29
C ALA A 374 4.84 10.33 -14.13
N ARG A 375 5.58 11.03 -15.00
CA ARG A 375 5.72 12.49 -14.97
C ARG A 375 4.60 13.23 -15.69
N ASP A 376 3.76 12.57 -16.48
CA ASP A 376 2.77 13.24 -17.34
C ASP A 376 1.80 14.11 -16.51
N ARG A 377 1.41 13.62 -15.32
CA ARG A 377 0.57 14.37 -14.39
C ARG A 377 1.30 15.56 -13.77
N ASP A 378 2.57 15.42 -13.41
CA ASP A 378 3.40 16.51 -12.87
C ASP A 378 3.65 17.61 -13.89
N ASP A 379 3.94 17.22 -15.13
CA ASP A 379 4.18 18.15 -16.22
C ASP A 379 2.86 18.89 -16.57
N ALA A 380 1.72 18.18 -16.69
CA ALA A 380 0.41 18.81 -16.88
C ALA A 380 0.00 19.74 -15.72
N MET A 381 0.31 19.35 -14.48
CA MET A 381 0.11 20.19 -13.30
C MET A 381 0.97 21.46 -13.35
N SER A 382 2.21 21.33 -13.84
CA SER A 382 3.13 22.45 -14.00
C SER A 382 2.67 23.40 -15.10
N ASP A 383 2.15 22.86 -16.21
CA ASP A 383 1.55 23.64 -17.29
C ASP A 383 0.35 24.45 -16.77
N ALA A 384 -0.57 23.79 -16.04
CA ALA A 384 -1.73 24.46 -15.43
C ALA A 384 -1.33 25.57 -14.44
N ARG A 385 -0.32 25.32 -13.59
CA ARG A 385 0.23 26.34 -12.67
C ARG A 385 0.81 27.52 -13.44
N TYR A 386 1.58 27.26 -14.48
CA TYR A 386 2.24 28.31 -15.24
C TYR A 386 1.24 29.13 -16.05
N SER A 387 0.17 28.51 -16.56
CA SER A 387 -0.90 29.19 -17.29
C SER A 387 -1.98 29.81 -16.40
N PHE A 388 -1.86 29.71 -15.07
CA PHE A 388 -2.87 30.14 -14.09
C PHE A 388 -4.24 29.46 -14.25
N ASP A 389 -4.27 28.24 -14.79
CA ASP A 389 -5.49 27.43 -14.82
C ASP A 389 -5.69 26.75 -13.46
N TRP A 390 -6.22 27.50 -12.50
CA TRP A 390 -6.43 27.05 -11.14
C TRP A 390 -7.35 25.83 -11.08
N ASN A 391 -8.41 25.80 -11.88
CA ASN A 391 -9.35 24.69 -11.87
C ASN A 391 -8.69 23.40 -12.38
N LYS A 392 -7.89 23.48 -13.46
CA LYS A 392 -7.13 22.33 -13.93
C LYS A 392 -6.05 21.91 -12.93
N GLN A 393 -5.40 22.87 -12.27
CA GLN A 393 -4.44 22.59 -11.20
C GLN A 393 -5.10 21.81 -10.05
N PHE A 394 -6.30 22.18 -9.61
CA PHE A 394 -7.03 21.45 -8.58
C PHE A 394 -7.43 20.04 -9.04
N GLU A 395 -7.97 19.91 -10.25
CA GLU A 395 -8.35 18.61 -10.84
C GLU A 395 -7.16 17.64 -10.88
N LEU A 396 -5.98 18.15 -11.21
CA LEU A 396 -4.76 17.35 -11.29
C LEU A 396 -4.13 17.06 -9.92
N ALA A 397 -4.57 17.66 -8.81
CA ALA A 397 -4.00 17.41 -7.49
C ALA A 397 -4.36 16.01 -6.98
N LEU A 398 -3.47 15.39 -6.18
CA LEU A 398 -3.79 14.12 -5.51
C LEU A 398 -5.00 14.25 -4.57
N ASP A 399 -5.20 15.45 -4.04
CA ASP A 399 -6.36 15.83 -3.24
C ASP A 399 -6.93 17.17 -3.77
N PRO A 400 -7.86 17.12 -4.74
CA PRO A 400 -8.46 18.32 -5.32
C PRO A 400 -9.21 19.18 -4.31
N GLU A 401 -9.84 18.55 -3.32
CA GLU A 401 -10.59 19.25 -2.26
C GLU A 401 -9.64 20.06 -1.40
N ARG A 402 -8.54 19.47 -0.91
CA ARG A 402 -7.55 20.18 -0.09
C ARG A 402 -6.86 21.31 -0.85
N ALA A 403 -6.53 21.08 -2.12
CA ALA A 403 -5.88 22.10 -2.95
C ALA A 403 -6.78 23.34 -3.12
N ARG A 404 -8.10 23.13 -3.29
CA ARG A 404 -9.08 24.22 -3.38
C ARG A 404 -9.31 24.89 -2.02
N GLU A 405 -9.47 24.11 -0.94
CA GLU A 405 -9.60 24.60 0.44
C GLU A 405 -8.50 25.61 0.76
N TYR A 406 -7.22 25.26 0.56
CA TYR A 406 -6.08 26.13 0.88
C TYR A 406 -5.94 27.36 -0.02
N HIS A 407 -6.35 27.28 -1.28
CA HIS A 407 -6.41 28.47 -2.12
C HIS A 407 -7.50 29.44 -1.61
N ASP A 408 -8.67 28.90 -1.27
CA ASP A 408 -9.88 29.67 -0.97
C ASP A 408 -9.87 30.28 0.43
N GLU A 409 -9.00 29.81 1.33
CA GLU A 409 -8.75 30.45 2.63
C GLU A 409 -8.39 31.94 2.49
N ALA A 410 -7.65 32.30 1.44
CA ALA A 410 -7.25 33.67 1.17
C ALA A 410 -8.00 34.32 0.00
N LEU A 411 -8.38 33.53 -1.02
CA LEU A 411 -8.98 34.02 -2.27
C LEU A 411 -10.27 33.24 -2.61
N PRO A 412 -11.33 33.35 -1.81
CA PRO A 412 -12.51 32.48 -1.91
C PRO A 412 -13.43 32.77 -3.10
N GLN A 413 -13.37 33.98 -3.67
CA GLN A 413 -14.29 34.38 -4.74
C GLN A 413 -13.91 33.67 -6.06
N GLU A 414 -14.92 33.21 -6.81
CA GLU A 414 -14.70 32.48 -8.08
C GLU A 414 -13.85 33.25 -9.09
N VAL A 415 -13.92 34.58 -9.09
CA VAL A 415 -13.09 35.44 -9.95
C VAL A 415 -11.59 35.23 -9.74
N PHE A 416 -11.16 34.75 -8.57
CA PHE A 416 -9.75 34.47 -8.31
C PHE A 416 -9.26 33.16 -8.93
N LYS A 417 -10.15 32.32 -9.47
CA LYS A 417 -9.75 31.13 -10.24
C LYS A 417 -9.29 31.45 -11.64
N ASP A 418 -9.48 32.69 -12.08
CA ASP A 418 -8.94 33.26 -13.32
C ASP A 418 -7.79 34.24 -13.04
N ALA A 419 -7.35 34.37 -11.78
CA ALA A 419 -6.32 35.34 -11.40
C ALA A 419 -4.91 34.84 -11.76
N GLU A 420 -4.12 35.72 -12.40
CA GLU A 420 -2.71 35.51 -12.72
C GLU A 420 -1.77 35.67 -11.49
N PHE A 421 -2.23 35.31 -10.30
CA PHE A 421 -1.50 35.36 -9.04
C PHE A 421 -2.20 34.57 -7.93
N CYS A 422 -1.50 34.31 -6.84
CA CYS A 422 -2.07 33.83 -5.58
C CYS A 422 -1.79 34.81 -4.44
N SER A 423 -2.33 34.52 -3.26
CA SER A 423 -2.15 35.34 -2.05
C SER A 423 -0.69 35.47 -1.59
N MET A 424 0.18 34.54 -1.95
CA MET A 424 1.60 34.54 -1.56
C MET A 424 2.38 35.73 -2.15
N CYS A 425 2.21 36.00 -3.44
CA CYS A 425 2.96 37.06 -4.14
C CYS A 425 2.09 38.26 -4.51
N GLY A 426 0.77 38.06 -4.57
CA GLY A 426 -0.16 39.07 -5.06
C GLY A 426 0.02 39.42 -6.54
N PRO A 427 -0.78 40.36 -7.06
CA PRO A 427 -0.88 40.63 -8.49
C PRO A 427 0.38 41.23 -9.12
N LYS A 428 1.24 41.90 -8.32
CA LYS A 428 2.40 42.64 -8.83
C LYS A 428 3.69 41.81 -8.86
N PHE A 429 3.81 40.81 -7.99
CA PHE A 429 5.08 40.11 -7.77
C PHE A 429 5.00 38.62 -8.08
N CYS A 430 3.93 38.16 -8.73
CA CYS A 430 3.86 36.78 -9.20
C CYS A 430 4.98 36.52 -10.22
N SER A 431 5.87 35.58 -9.88
CA SER A 431 7.03 35.23 -10.71
C SER A 431 6.64 34.71 -12.08
N TYR A 432 5.57 33.91 -12.18
CA TYR A 432 5.09 33.37 -13.46
C TYR A 432 4.60 34.50 -14.38
N LYS A 433 3.82 35.44 -13.84
CA LYS A 433 3.31 36.59 -14.59
C LYS A 433 4.45 37.46 -15.11
N ILE A 434 5.38 37.84 -14.23
CA ILE A 434 6.57 38.63 -14.61
C ILE A 434 7.35 37.92 -15.71
N THR A 435 7.58 36.61 -15.57
CA THR A 435 8.30 35.81 -16.57
C THR A 435 7.58 35.79 -17.92
N GLN A 436 6.26 35.59 -17.92
CA GLN A 436 5.45 35.63 -19.14
C GLN A 436 5.49 37.01 -19.82
N GLU A 437 5.44 38.11 -19.04
CA GLU A 437 5.56 39.47 -19.56
C GLU A 437 6.95 39.73 -20.18
N ILE A 438 8.02 39.26 -19.54
CA ILE A 438 9.39 39.31 -20.09
C ILE A 438 9.42 38.57 -21.44
N PHE A 439 8.95 37.33 -21.51
CA PHE A 439 8.96 36.58 -22.78
C PHE A 439 8.07 37.21 -23.85
N LYS A 440 6.89 37.75 -23.51
CA LYS A 440 6.04 38.51 -24.45
C LYS A 440 6.74 39.74 -25.00
N THR A 441 7.61 40.38 -24.20
CA THR A 441 8.34 41.61 -24.57
C THR A 441 9.58 41.30 -25.40
N TYR A 442 10.34 40.26 -25.05
CA TYR A 442 11.68 40.01 -25.61
C TYR A 442 11.79 38.81 -26.59
N ASN A 443 10.79 37.92 -26.68
CA ASN A 443 10.78 36.82 -27.67
C ASN A 443 10.03 37.18 -28.98
N LYS A 444 9.63 38.44 -29.18
CA LYS A 444 9.19 38.88 -30.51
C LYS A 444 10.39 38.84 -31.46
N PRO A 445 10.29 38.22 -32.66
CA PRO A 445 11.38 38.28 -33.63
C PRO A 445 11.73 39.76 -33.88
N GLN A 446 13.03 40.09 -33.75
CA GLN A 446 13.57 41.39 -34.17
C GLN A 446 13.43 41.51 -35.68
N GLY A 447 12.25 41.91 -36.13
CA GLY A 447 11.91 41.87 -37.55
C GLY A 447 10.53 42.39 -37.88
N GLU A 448 9.97 43.30 -37.08
CA GLU A 448 8.85 44.15 -37.49
C GLU A 448 8.90 45.43 -36.64
N GLN A 449 9.90 46.27 -36.91
CA GLN A 449 9.73 47.70 -36.68
C GLN A 449 8.63 48.15 -37.65
N THR A 450 7.38 48.18 -37.20
CA THR A 450 6.33 48.92 -37.89
C THR A 450 6.74 50.38 -37.89
N HIS A 451 7.20 50.85 -39.04
CA HIS A 451 7.60 52.21 -39.32
C HIS A 451 6.37 53.12 -39.37
N ASN A 452 5.63 53.29 -38.26
CA ASN A 452 4.40 54.09 -38.22
C ASN A 452 4.12 54.84 -36.90
N GLU A 453 5.11 55.04 -36.03
CA GLU A 453 4.96 55.93 -34.85
C GLU A 453 5.94 57.12 -34.84
N ALA A 454 6.61 57.42 -35.95
CA ALA A 454 7.53 58.57 -36.06
C ALA A 454 6.95 59.81 -36.77
N LEU A 455 5.66 59.84 -37.14
CA LEU A 455 5.06 60.97 -37.87
C LEU A 455 3.94 61.73 -37.12
N ALA A 456 3.67 61.43 -35.84
CA ALA A 456 2.68 62.16 -35.05
C ALA A 456 3.27 63.22 -34.10
N GLN A 457 4.50 63.69 -34.35
CA GLN A 457 5.14 64.76 -33.55
C GLN A 457 5.66 65.96 -34.37
N ASN A 458 5.29 66.10 -35.65
CA ASN A 458 5.55 67.33 -36.41
C ASN A 458 4.50 67.52 -37.52
N SER A 459 3.32 68.04 -37.17
CA SER A 459 2.39 68.79 -38.04
C SER A 459 1.32 69.44 -37.18
#